data_AF-A0A7N2MAN8-F1
#
_entry.id   AF-A0A7N2MAN8-F1
#
_cell.length_a   1.000
_cell.length_b   1.000
_cell.length_c   1.000
_cell.angle_alpha   90.00
_cell.angle_beta   90.00
_cell.angle_gamma   90.00
#
_symmetry.space_group_name_H-M   'P 1'
#
loop_
_entity.id
_entity.type
_entity.pdbx_description
1 polymer ?
#
loop_
_entity_poly.entity_id
_entity_poly.type
_entity_poly.pdbx_seq_one_letter_code
_entity_poly.pdbx_strand_id
1 'polypeptide(L)'
;MAVISKDSQDTNSATDPLLSWLWSIKKALQEKDGSGLDLTKLLSDCFDTFKDNTQYRNDLRFLKICFLYMDVSNDFESVFREMVESEICIDHSVLYVCYASFLELKQKLHDAHLVYQYGMLRNAKPVELLKKAHALFLDRLSESVNACSLQKIGEGETIKFQKSYINPWSASTMKDLLKKLNTQIIKYDGYHHSTKAYTGKVTLTSLKKSSRNRIIEIGGKKYQIKGCAGQGGFAQVYKAYVNSNPDEVVALKIQKPAFPWEFYMYRQLDQRISEKERSSFGIAHRMHLYSDYSILVFDYLAQGTLQDAINSYLVSGKSMEEELCIYYTIEMLYMLETLHGAGIIHGDFKPDNLLIRYSRGDLLEDGFRDRTGSWQDQGLCLVDWGRGIDQHLFPDNTEFMGDCRTSGFRCIEMLENKPWTYQVDTYGLCAVVHLMLHNSYMKIEKKVSSDGGYIYLPKSPFKRYWIDLWKDFFTKLLNISPGSDHIKLLQNLRESFQDYMCSQPQLIKKLKELLVKQRASLCSA
;
A
#
# COMPACT_ATOMS: atom_id res chain seq x y z
N MET A 1 -4.87 32.18 -13.69
CA MET A 1 -5.10 33.59 -13.28
C MET A 1 -5.78 33.53 -11.93
N ALA A 2 -5.34 34.11 -10.82
CA ALA A 2 -4.38 35.17 -10.45
C ALA A 2 -3.93 34.85 -8.99
N VAL A 3 -2.81 35.20 -8.39
CA VAL A 3 -1.58 35.96 -8.68
C VAL A 3 -0.57 35.45 -7.63
N ILE A 4 0.65 35.08 -8.03
CA ILE A 4 1.79 34.96 -7.10
C ILE A 4 2.41 36.36 -7.05
N SER A 5 2.42 36.99 -5.88
CA SER A 5 3.15 38.24 -5.68
C SER A 5 4.64 37.95 -5.80
N LYS A 6 5.28 38.64 -6.74
CA LYS A 6 6.71 38.95 -6.66
C LYS A 6 6.90 39.90 -5.49
N ASP A 7 7.87 39.58 -4.63
CA ASP A 7 8.84 40.44 -3.96
C ASP A 7 9.56 39.52 -2.95
N SER A 8 10.88 39.41 -2.87
CA SER A 8 11.98 40.25 -3.34
C SER A 8 13.17 39.34 -3.73
N GLN A 9 13.87 39.70 -4.80
CA GLN A 9 15.24 39.24 -5.01
C GLN A 9 16.14 40.02 -4.05
N ASP A 10 16.70 39.33 -3.06
CA ASP A 10 17.99 39.73 -2.47
C ASP A 10 19.06 38.82 -3.06
N THR A 11 19.83 39.40 -3.99
CA THR A 11 21.03 38.84 -4.57
C THR A 11 22.17 38.94 -3.56
N ASN A 12 22.51 37.82 -2.93
CA ASN A 12 23.87 37.42 -2.55
C ASN A 12 23.80 36.10 -1.77
N SER A 13 24.06 34.97 -2.42
CA SER A 13 24.42 33.76 -1.65
C SER A 13 25.33 32.87 -2.46
N ALA A 14 26.52 32.67 -1.92
CA ALA A 14 27.46 31.61 -2.28
C ALA A 14 26.73 30.29 -2.57
N THR A 15 27.27 29.50 -3.51
CA THR A 15 26.83 28.13 -3.81
C THR A 15 26.42 27.39 -2.54
N ASP A 16 25.12 27.09 -2.39
CA ASP A 16 24.55 26.34 -1.25
C ASP A 16 25.36 25.05 -1.04
N PRO A 17 26.23 24.97 -0.02
CA PRO A 17 27.11 23.82 0.14
C PRO A 17 26.32 22.55 0.42
N LEU A 18 25.11 22.61 0.97
CA LEU A 18 24.28 21.43 1.22
C LEU A 18 23.78 20.80 -0.10
N LEU A 19 23.64 21.59 -1.17
CA LEU A 19 23.14 21.14 -2.45
C LEU A 19 24.06 20.11 -3.13
N SER A 20 25.37 20.28 -3.01
CA SER A 20 26.34 19.32 -3.56
C SER A 20 26.25 17.97 -2.84
N TRP A 21 26.09 17.99 -1.51
CA TRP A 21 25.84 16.79 -0.71
C TRP A 21 24.51 16.14 -1.06
N LEU A 22 23.44 16.91 -1.24
CA LEU A 22 22.14 16.39 -1.66
C LEU A 22 22.22 15.68 -3.03
N TRP A 23 23.00 16.20 -3.97
CA TRP A 23 23.23 15.54 -5.26
C TRP A 23 24.07 14.28 -5.12
N SER A 24 25.12 14.29 -4.30
CA SER A 24 25.95 13.10 -4.02
C SER A 24 25.14 12.01 -3.32
N ILE A 25 24.34 12.35 -2.31
CA ILE A 25 23.45 11.42 -1.60
C ILE A 25 22.39 10.88 -2.55
N LYS A 26 21.78 11.73 -3.39
CA LYS A 26 20.80 11.30 -4.40
C LYS A 26 21.42 10.35 -5.41
N LYS A 27 22.63 10.63 -5.87
CA LYS A 27 23.37 9.77 -6.79
C LYS A 27 23.71 8.43 -6.14
N ALA A 28 24.21 8.43 -4.91
CA ALA A 28 24.50 7.23 -4.13
C ALA A 28 23.25 6.37 -3.85
N LEU A 29 22.08 7.01 -3.68
CA LEU A 29 20.79 6.31 -3.57
C LEU A 29 20.30 5.71 -4.90
N GLN A 30 20.78 6.22 -6.04
CA GLN A 30 20.38 5.80 -7.39
C GLN A 30 21.33 4.77 -8.03
N GLU A 31 22.63 4.80 -7.69
CA GLU A 31 23.62 3.86 -8.20
C GLU A 31 23.50 2.49 -7.51
N LYS A 32 23.19 1.44 -8.29
CA LYS A 32 22.90 0.07 -7.80
C LYS A 32 24.14 -0.72 -7.33
N ASP A 33 25.36 -0.19 -7.46
CA ASP A 33 26.63 -0.91 -7.25
C ASP A 33 27.56 -0.31 -6.17
N GLY A 34 27.14 0.71 -5.43
CA GLY A 34 27.92 1.27 -4.32
C GLY A 34 27.82 0.42 -3.04
N SER A 35 28.94 0.01 -2.47
CA SER A 35 28.96 -0.67 -1.16
C SER A 35 28.25 0.19 -0.11
N GLY A 36 27.33 -0.37 0.70
CA GLY A 36 26.57 0.39 1.70
C GLY A 36 27.42 1.18 2.71
N LEU A 37 28.72 0.87 2.83
CA LEU A 37 29.69 1.65 3.60
C LEU A 37 29.89 3.07 3.04
N ASP A 38 29.78 3.26 1.73
CA ASP A 38 30.03 4.56 1.07
C ASP A 38 28.90 5.55 1.38
N LEU A 39 27.65 5.09 1.39
CA LEU A 39 26.50 5.92 1.78
C LEU A 39 26.49 6.25 3.28
N THR A 40 26.78 5.27 4.15
CA THR A 40 26.87 5.54 5.61
C THR A 40 27.93 6.58 5.89
N LYS A 41 29.11 6.46 5.25
CA LYS A 41 30.20 7.40 5.41
C LYS A 41 29.83 8.78 4.85
N LEU A 42 29.25 8.84 3.65
CA LEU A 42 28.78 10.08 3.04
C LEU A 42 27.75 10.82 3.93
N LEU A 43 26.82 10.09 4.53
CA LEU A 43 25.82 10.66 5.45
C LEU A 43 26.45 11.13 6.77
N SER A 44 27.41 10.36 7.31
CA SER A 44 28.18 10.76 8.51
C SER A 44 28.99 12.01 8.26
N ASP A 45 29.76 12.04 7.17
CA ASP A 45 30.60 13.19 6.81
C ASP A 45 29.74 14.44 6.55
N CYS A 46 28.56 14.27 5.94
CA CYS A 46 27.59 15.35 5.76
C CYS A 46 27.06 15.86 7.11
N PHE A 47 26.69 14.95 8.01
CA PHE A 47 26.22 15.31 9.35
C PHE A 47 27.29 16.08 10.13
N ASP A 48 28.52 15.57 10.18
CA ASP A 48 29.64 16.21 10.87
C ASP A 48 30.03 17.57 10.26
N THR A 49 29.87 17.73 8.95
CA THR A 49 30.16 19.01 8.26
C THR A 49 29.15 20.10 8.62
N PHE A 50 27.88 19.76 8.82
CA PHE A 50 26.80 20.74 8.96
C PHE A 50 26.20 20.83 10.37
N LYS A 51 26.53 19.93 11.29
CA LYS A 51 25.95 19.91 12.65
C LYS A 51 26.17 21.20 13.44
N ASP A 52 27.31 21.86 13.25
CA ASP A 52 27.66 23.11 13.92
C ASP A 52 27.37 24.35 13.04
N ASN A 53 26.80 24.17 11.84
CA ASN A 53 26.56 25.26 10.91
C ASN A 53 25.21 25.94 11.18
N THR A 54 25.27 27.19 11.64
CA THR A 54 24.10 27.99 12.00
C THR A 54 23.12 28.22 10.85
N GLN A 55 23.58 28.18 9.59
CA GLN A 55 22.72 28.35 8.41
C GLN A 55 21.76 27.16 8.19
N TYR A 56 22.19 25.94 8.53
CA TYR A 56 21.42 24.70 8.27
C TYR A 56 20.76 24.13 9.52
N ARG A 57 20.99 24.74 10.69
CA ARG A 57 20.49 24.31 11.99
C ARG A 57 19.00 23.99 11.98
N ASN A 58 18.18 24.74 11.24
CA ASN A 58 16.73 24.52 11.12
C ASN A 58 16.26 24.18 9.69
N ASP A 59 17.17 23.74 8.81
CA ASP A 59 16.84 23.40 7.42
C ASP A 59 16.18 22.02 7.31
N LEU A 60 14.96 21.97 6.76
CA LEU A 60 14.21 20.73 6.55
C LEU A 60 14.93 19.72 5.63
N ARG A 61 15.79 20.19 4.72
CA ARG A 61 16.61 19.34 3.85
C ARG A 61 17.67 18.63 4.67
N PHE A 62 18.28 19.33 5.64
CA PHE A 62 19.24 18.74 6.57
C PHE A 62 18.57 17.77 7.54
N LEU A 63 17.36 18.08 8.04
CA LEU A 63 16.56 17.15 8.84
C LEU A 63 16.29 15.83 8.12
N LYS A 64 15.98 15.88 6.81
CA LYS A 64 15.78 14.67 5.99
C LYS A 64 17.06 13.84 5.85
N ILE A 65 18.22 14.50 5.72
CA ILE A 65 19.52 13.81 5.70
C ILE A 65 19.78 13.15 7.05
N CYS A 66 19.49 13.82 8.16
CA CYS A 66 19.63 13.25 9.50
C CYS A 66 18.74 12.00 9.68
N PHE A 67 17.51 11.99 9.16
CA PHE A 67 16.68 10.79 9.15
C PHE A 67 17.26 9.64 8.32
N LEU A 68 17.85 9.94 7.15
CA LEU A 68 18.54 8.93 6.36
C LEU A 68 19.77 8.38 7.11
N TYR A 69 20.51 9.25 7.81
CA TYR A 69 21.66 8.83 8.62
C TYR A 69 21.25 7.96 9.81
N MET A 70 20.18 8.33 10.51
CA MET A 70 19.59 7.54 11.60
C MET A 70 19.13 6.15 11.14
N ASP A 71 18.55 6.04 9.94
CA ASP A 71 18.10 4.76 9.38
C ASP A 71 19.28 3.82 9.03
N VAL A 72 20.39 4.40 8.55
CA VAL A 72 21.56 3.64 8.10
C VAL A 72 22.53 3.29 9.23
N SER A 73 22.64 4.12 10.27
CA SER A 73 23.61 3.96 11.38
C SER A 73 23.27 2.85 12.39
N ASN A 74 22.02 2.34 12.41
CA ASN A 74 21.50 1.39 13.42
C ASN A 74 21.59 1.86 14.88
N ASP A 75 22.03 3.10 15.16
CA ASP A 75 22.11 3.71 16.49
C ASP A 75 21.33 5.04 16.51
N PHE A 76 20.02 4.91 16.44
CA PHE A 76 19.08 6.04 16.37
C PHE A 76 19.13 6.91 17.63
N GLU A 77 19.41 6.31 18.80
CA GLU A 77 19.34 6.98 20.11
C GLU A 77 20.53 7.91 20.34
N SER A 78 21.74 7.54 19.88
CA SER A 78 22.91 8.42 19.93
C SER A 78 22.76 9.62 18.98
N VAL A 79 22.37 9.38 17.73
CA VAL A 79 22.23 10.43 16.71
C VAL A 79 21.11 11.43 17.09
N PHE A 80 19.98 10.94 17.60
CA PHE A 80 18.93 11.85 18.08
C PHE A 80 19.39 12.71 19.26
N ARG A 81 20.12 12.12 20.21
CA ARG A 81 20.68 12.87 21.34
C ARG A 81 21.65 13.94 20.87
N GLU A 82 22.54 13.61 19.93
CA GLU A 82 23.47 14.57 19.34
C GLU A 82 22.73 15.70 18.59
N MET A 83 21.65 15.40 17.88
CA MET A 83 20.80 16.43 17.26
C MET A 83 20.17 17.37 18.28
N VAL A 84 19.72 16.87 19.43
CA VAL A 84 19.11 17.71 20.48
C VAL A 84 20.18 18.53 21.22
N GLU A 85 21.34 17.93 21.52
CA GLU A 85 22.47 18.60 22.18
C GLU A 85 23.06 19.72 21.32
N SER A 86 23.18 19.50 20.01
CA SER A 86 23.65 20.51 19.05
C SER A 86 22.54 21.46 18.56
N GLU A 87 21.32 21.33 19.09
CA GLU A 87 20.12 22.10 18.75
C GLU A 87 19.76 22.09 17.25
N ILE A 88 19.92 20.93 16.60
CA ILE A 88 19.64 20.70 15.18
C ILE A 88 18.16 20.36 15.01
N CYS A 89 17.45 21.22 14.27
CA CYS A 89 16.06 21.04 13.83
C CYS A 89 15.06 20.80 14.97
N ILE A 90 15.41 21.26 16.19
CA ILE A 90 14.57 21.15 17.39
C ILE A 90 13.28 21.97 17.30
N ASP A 91 13.19 22.89 16.35
CA ASP A 91 11.96 23.67 16.11
C ASP A 91 10.95 22.93 15.23
N HIS A 92 11.30 21.77 14.66
CA HIS A 92 10.42 21.02 13.75
C HIS A 92 9.69 19.89 14.48
N SER A 93 8.36 19.92 14.47
CA SER A 93 7.51 18.90 15.10
C SER A 93 7.80 17.49 14.59
N VAL A 94 8.25 17.38 13.33
CA VAL A 94 8.54 16.11 12.64
C VAL A 94 9.68 15.34 13.33
N LEU A 95 10.68 16.04 13.89
CA LEU A 95 11.80 15.41 14.61
C LEU A 95 11.29 14.54 15.76
N TYR A 96 10.45 15.13 16.63
CA TYR A 96 9.89 14.46 17.81
C TYR A 96 8.88 13.38 17.43
N VAL A 97 8.02 13.62 16.42
CA VAL A 97 7.05 12.60 15.97
C VAL A 97 7.78 11.35 15.46
N CYS A 98 8.79 11.53 14.60
CA CYS A 98 9.54 10.42 14.05
C CYS A 98 10.30 9.64 15.12
N TYR A 99 10.93 10.33 16.07
CA TYR A 99 11.66 9.65 17.15
C TYR A 99 10.73 8.92 18.12
N ALA A 100 9.63 9.53 18.53
CA ALA A 100 8.64 8.87 19.38
C ALA A 100 8.07 7.62 18.71
N SER A 101 7.76 7.69 17.40
CA SER A 101 7.34 6.52 16.62
C SER A 101 8.40 5.42 16.57
N PHE A 102 9.68 5.77 16.51
CA PHE A 102 10.77 4.80 16.59
C PHE A 102 10.84 4.12 17.97
N LEU A 103 10.73 4.88 19.06
CA LEU A 103 10.72 4.34 20.42
C LEU A 103 9.51 3.43 20.67
N GLU A 104 8.34 3.78 20.11
CA GLU A 104 7.17 2.90 20.09
C GLU A 104 7.46 1.56 19.41
N LEU A 105 8.14 1.54 18.25
CA LEU A 105 8.53 0.31 17.56
C LEU A 105 9.49 -0.57 18.40
N LYS A 106 10.27 0.05 19.29
CA LYS A 106 11.17 -0.62 20.23
C LYS A 106 10.49 -1.00 21.56
N GLN A 107 9.18 -0.77 21.68
CA GLN A 107 8.39 -0.93 22.92
C GLN A 107 8.86 -0.08 24.10
N LYS A 108 9.65 0.99 23.86
CA LYS A 108 10.04 1.97 24.87
C LYS A 108 8.94 3.05 25.02
N LEU A 109 7.76 2.64 25.50
CA LEU A 109 6.56 3.50 25.50
C LEU A 109 6.70 4.73 26.41
N HIS A 110 7.32 4.58 27.57
CA HIS A 110 7.56 5.70 28.48
C HIS A 110 8.46 6.77 27.83
N ASP A 111 9.53 6.35 27.17
CA ASP A 111 10.46 7.26 26.50
C ASP A 111 9.79 7.94 25.29
N ALA A 112 8.96 7.21 24.53
CA ALA A 112 8.16 7.78 23.45
C ALA A 112 7.20 8.88 23.96
N HIS A 113 6.55 8.65 25.12
CA HIS A 113 5.71 9.66 25.76
C HIS A 113 6.49 10.92 26.11
N LEU A 114 7.67 10.77 26.71
CA LEU A 114 8.54 11.90 27.07
C LEU A 114 8.98 12.69 25.85
N VAL A 115 9.30 12.04 24.73
CA VAL A 115 9.70 12.71 23.48
C VAL A 115 8.58 13.59 22.93
N TYR A 116 7.32 13.14 22.98
CA TYR A 116 6.17 13.96 22.62
C TYR A 116 6.05 15.20 23.53
N GLN A 117 6.19 15.02 24.84
CA GLN A 117 6.16 16.12 25.80
C GLN A 117 7.31 17.11 25.57
N TYR A 118 8.52 16.63 25.29
CA TYR A 118 9.67 17.48 24.98
C TYR A 118 9.44 18.34 23.74
N GLY A 119 8.88 17.76 22.66
CA GLY A 119 8.54 18.53 21.46
C GLY A 119 7.48 19.60 21.72
N MET A 120 6.51 19.32 22.60
CA MET A 120 5.48 20.28 22.99
C MET A 120 6.03 21.41 23.87
N LEU A 121 6.89 21.09 24.85
CA LEU A 121 7.56 22.09 25.70
C LEU A 121 8.41 23.07 24.89
N ARG A 122 9.02 22.58 23.80
CA ARG A 122 9.82 23.40 22.88
C ARG A 122 9.01 24.16 21.82
N ASN A 123 7.67 24.04 21.83
CA ASN A 123 6.80 24.66 20.84
C ASN A 123 7.18 24.34 19.38
N ALA A 124 7.66 23.11 19.13
CA ALA A 124 8.09 22.69 17.80
C ALA A 124 6.93 22.74 16.79
N LYS A 125 7.15 23.38 15.64
CA LYS A 125 6.12 23.71 14.65
C LYS A 125 6.03 22.66 13.54
N PRO A 126 4.80 22.37 13.06
CA PRO A 126 3.51 22.72 13.65
C PRO A 126 3.20 21.94 14.95
N VAL A 127 2.91 22.66 16.05
CA VAL A 127 2.62 22.06 17.37
C VAL A 127 1.38 21.16 17.34
N GLU A 128 0.40 21.48 16.49
CA GLU A 128 -0.81 20.67 16.31
C GLU A 128 -0.51 19.27 15.75
N LEU A 129 0.59 19.11 14.98
CA LEU A 129 1.04 17.79 14.54
C LEU A 129 1.50 16.94 15.73
N LEU A 130 2.22 17.54 16.68
CA LEU A 130 2.68 16.87 17.90
C LEU A 130 1.51 16.47 18.80
N LYS A 131 0.59 17.40 19.07
CA LYS A 131 -0.61 17.12 19.88
C LYS A 131 -1.43 15.99 19.28
N LYS A 132 -1.64 16.01 17.95
CA LYS A 132 -2.38 14.95 17.25
C LYS A 132 -1.64 13.62 17.31
N ALA A 133 -0.33 13.60 17.08
CA ALA A 133 0.46 12.37 17.14
C ALA A 133 0.50 11.79 18.58
N HIS A 134 0.62 12.65 19.58
CA HIS A 134 0.62 12.29 21.00
C HIS A 134 -0.74 11.75 21.46
N ALA A 135 -1.84 12.38 21.05
CA ALA A 135 -3.20 11.88 21.32
C ALA A 135 -3.39 10.47 20.75
N LEU A 136 -3.00 10.25 19.48
CA LEU A 136 -3.06 8.93 18.86
C LEU A 136 -2.20 7.89 19.60
N PHE A 137 -1.05 8.31 20.15
CA PHE A 137 -0.19 7.46 20.96
C PHE A 137 -0.84 7.10 22.32
N LEU A 138 -1.49 8.06 22.98
CA LEU A 138 -2.21 7.82 24.22
C LEU A 138 -3.43 6.90 24.01
N ASP A 139 -4.13 7.03 22.88
CA ASP A 139 -5.19 6.11 22.49
C ASP A 139 -4.66 4.67 22.35
N ARG A 140 -3.53 4.48 21.66
CA ARG A 140 -2.85 3.17 21.56
C ARG A 140 -2.45 2.60 22.93
N LEU A 141 -1.98 3.45 23.85
CA LEU A 141 -1.61 3.07 25.20
C LEU A 141 -2.82 2.64 26.02
N SER A 142 -3.92 3.40 25.98
CA SER A 142 -5.14 3.11 26.73
C SER A 142 -5.82 1.83 26.27
N GLU A 143 -5.79 1.52 24.97
CA GLU A 143 -6.23 0.23 24.42
C GLU A 143 -5.40 -0.95 24.95
N SER A 144 -4.08 -0.79 25.07
CA SER A 144 -3.19 -1.84 25.61
C SER A 144 -3.37 -2.06 27.13
N VAL A 145 -3.65 -0.99 27.88
CA VAL A 145 -3.93 -1.07 29.33
C VAL A 145 -5.31 -1.70 29.55
N ASN A 146 -6.33 -1.30 28.79
CA ASN A 146 -7.66 -1.90 28.87
C ASN A 146 -7.68 -3.38 28.45
N ALA A 147 -6.82 -3.80 27.52
CA ALA A 147 -6.61 -5.21 27.20
C ALA A 147 -5.99 -6.02 28.35
N CYS A 148 -5.23 -5.38 29.25
CA CYS A 148 -4.71 -6.00 30.49
C CYS A 148 -5.70 -5.93 31.66
N SER A 149 -6.58 -4.93 31.71
CA SER A 149 -7.55 -4.73 32.81
C SER A 149 -8.75 -5.69 32.77
N LEU A 150 -9.09 -6.23 31.59
CA LEU A 150 -10.29 -7.08 31.38
C LEU A 150 -10.20 -8.49 31.99
N GLN A 151 -9.18 -8.79 32.79
CA GLN A 151 -9.09 -10.06 33.53
C GLN A 151 -9.68 -10.03 34.94
N LYS A 152 -10.21 -8.92 35.48
CA LYS A 152 -10.90 -8.96 36.78
C LYS A 152 -12.08 -8.01 36.89
N ILE A 153 -13.10 -8.51 37.61
CA ILE A 153 -14.35 -7.89 38.08
C ILE A 153 -15.48 -8.05 37.05
N GLY A 154 -16.61 -8.70 37.33
CA GLY A 154 -17.31 -8.93 38.60
C GLY A 154 -18.71 -8.33 38.45
N GLU A 155 -19.73 -9.15 38.64
CA GLU A 155 -21.15 -8.99 38.29
C GLU A 155 -21.82 -7.62 38.59
N GLY A 156 -22.75 -7.26 37.70
CA GLY A 156 -23.97 -6.51 38.05
C GLY A 156 -24.04 -5.07 37.56
N GLU A 157 -24.48 -4.86 36.32
CA GLU A 157 -25.44 -3.81 35.93
C GLU A 157 -25.79 -3.92 34.42
N THR A 158 -27.06 -3.73 34.10
CA THR A 158 -27.66 -3.99 32.79
C THR A 158 -27.24 -2.93 31.76
N ILE A 159 -26.13 -3.19 31.05
CA ILE A 159 -25.65 -2.34 29.95
C ILE A 159 -26.45 -2.66 28.67
N LYS A 160 -27.09 -1.63 28.08
CA LYS A 160 -27.66 -1.71 26.72
C LYS A 160 -26.61 -2.28 25.78
N PHE A 161 -26.89 -3.43 25.14
CA PHE A 161 -26.00 -4.08 24.17
C PHE A 161 -25.57 -3.08 23.09
N GLN A 162 -24.39 -2.49 23.26
CA GLN A 162 -23.67 -1.83 22.17
C GLN A 162 -23.30 -2.95 21.21
N LYS A 163 -23.79 -2.89 19.96
CA LYS A 163 -23.44 -3.87 18.92
C LYS A 163 -21.91 -3.85 18.79
N SER A 164 -21.24 -4.88 19.32
CA SER A 164 -19.78 -4.98 19.28
C SER A 164 -19.37 -5.33 17.86
N TYR A 165 -18.87 -4.34 17.11
CA TYR A 165 -18.37 -4.56 15.75
C TYR A 165 -17.03 -5.30 15.79
N ILE A 166 -16.81 -6.14 14.77
CA ILE A 166 -15.62 -6.99 14.68
C ILE A 166 -14.53 -6.23 13.92
N ASN A 167 -13.32 -6.20 14.47
CA ASN A 167 -12.14 -5.81 13.70
C ASN A 167 -11.57 -7.05 12.98
N PRO A 168 -11.67 -7.13 11.63
CA PRO A 168 -11.28 -8.32 10.89
C PRO A 168 -9.76 -8.54 10.91
N TRP A 169 -8.97 -7.48 11.15
CA TRP A 169 -7.50 -7.54 11.14
C TRP A 169 -6.88 -7.52 12.54
N SER A 170 -7.68 -7.60 13.61
CA SER A 170 -7.12 -7.66 14.96
C SER A 170 -6.37 -8.97 15.19
N ALA A 171 -5.32 -8.93 16.03
CA ALA A 171 -4.52 -10.12 16.32
C ALA A 171 -5.36 -11.25 16.95
N SER A 172 -6.36 -10.91 17.78
CA SER A 172 -7.29 -11.88 18.35
C SER A 172 -8.18 -12.53 17.29
N THR A 173 -8.84 -11.73 16.45
CA THR A 173 -9.69 -12.23 15.35
C THR A 173 -8.89 -13.16 14.45
N MET A 174 -7.71 -12.73 13.99
CA MET A 174 -6.87 -13.52 13.09
C MET A 174 -6.39 -14.82 13.74
N LYS A 175 -6.04 -14.79 15.03
CA LYS A 175 -5.65 -15.99 15.78
C LYS A 175 -6.80 -16.99 15.87
N ASP A 176 -8.02 -16.52 16.14
CA ASP A 176 -9.19 -17.37 16.26
C ASP A 176 -9.60 -17.98 14.91
N LEU A 177 -9.55 -17.19 13.84
CA LEU A 177 -9.80 -17.67 12.47
C LEU A 177 -8.77 -18.73 12.06
N LEU A 178 -7.47 -18.46 12.25
CA LEU A 178 -6.42 -19.42 11.91
C LEU A 178 -6.54 -20.71 12.74
N LYS A 179 -6.93 -20.62 14.01
CA LYS A 179 -7.20 -21.80 14.84
C LYS A 179 -8.34 -22.65 14.27
N LYS A 180 -9.43 -22.03 13.82
CA LYS A 180 -10.56 -22.72 13.19
C LYS A 180 -10.16 -23.37 11.85
N LEU A 181 -9.34 -22.68 11.06
CA LEU A 181 -8.95 -23.11 9.71
C LEU A 181 -7.79 -24.10 9.67
N ASN A 182 -7.05 -24.29 10.77
CA ASN A 182 -5.82 -25.07 10.77
C ASN A 182 -6.00 -26.50 10.21
N THR A 183 -7.13 -27.15 10.46
CA THR A 183 -7.41 -28.51 9.94
C THR A 183 -7.70 -28.55 8.44
N GLN A 184 -8.11 -27.43 7.86
CA GLN A 184 -8.40 -27.29 6.43
C GLN A 184 -7.16 -26.84 5.66
N ILE A 185 -6.45 -25.83 6.18
CA ILE A 185 -5.35 -25.20 5.45
C ILE A 185 -4.20 -26.17 5.15
N ILE A 186 -3.94 -27.10 6.07
CA ILE A 186 -2.91 -28.13 5.93
C ILE A 186 -3.19 -29.15 4.82
N LYS A 187 -4.44 -29.24 4.35
CA LYS A 187 -4.87 -30.18 3.32
C LYS A 187 -4.76 -29.61 1.91
N TYR A 188 -4.57 -28.29 1.78
CA TYR A 188 -4.46 -27.67 0.47
C TYR A 188 -3.18 -28.09 -0.24
N ASP A 189 -3.31 -28.37 -1.54
CA ASP A 189 -2.14 -28.61 -2.38
C ASP A 189 -1.21 -27.40 -2.37
N GLY A 190 0.10 -27.68 -2.33
CA GLY A 190 1.16 -26.69 -2.18
C GLY A 190 1.40 -26.17 -0.76
N TYR A 191 0.63 -26.60 0.25
CA TYR A 191 0.88 -26.24 1.65
C TYR A 191 1.95 -27.13 2.28
N HIS A 192 3.05 -26.54 2.73
CA HIS A 192 4.15 -27.23 3.38
C HIS A 192 4.44 -26.63 4.75
N HIS A 193 4.30 -27.40 5.82
CA HIS A 193 4.49 -26.93 7.19
C HIS A 193 5.69 -27.59 7.87
N SER A 194 6.43 -26.79 8.61
CA SER A 194 7.53 -27.18 9.49
C SER A 194 7.38 -26.47 10.84
N THR A 195 7.48 -27.23 11.93
CA THR A 195 7.52 -26.68 13.29
C THR A 195 8.86 -26.04 13.63
N LYS A 196 9.88 -26.24 12.79
CA LYS A 196 11.23 -25.69 12.99
C LYS A 196 11.32 -24.29 12.42
N ALA A 197 12.22 -23.49 12.99
CA ALA A 197 12.65 -22.23 12.39
C ALA A 197 13.32 -22.48 11.03
N TYR A 198 13.32 -21.49 10.15
CA TYR A 198 14.03 -21.58 8.88
C TYR A 198 15.54 -21.71 9.12
N THR A 199 16.12 -22.88 8.83
CA THR A 199 17.56 -23.17 9.04
C THR A 199 18.40 -23.03 7.77
N GLY A 200 17.90 -22.31 6.75
CA GLY A 200 18.65 -22.14 5.51
C GLY A 200 20.01 -21.49 5.74
N LYS A 201 21.01 -21.89 4.94
CA LYS A 201 22.39 -21.36 5.03
C LYS A 201 22.46 -19.84 4.90
N VAL A 202 21.46 -19.23 4.27
CA VAL A 202 21.32 -17.78 4.12
C VAL A 202 20.23 -17.30 5.07
N THR A 203 20.58 -16.38 5.97
CA THR A 203 19.60 -15.73 6.84
C THR A 203 18.65 -14.87 6.00
N LEU A 204 17.34 -15.15 6.02
CA LEU A 204 16.37 -14.46 5.17
C LEU A 204 16.27 -12.96 5.47
N THR A 205 16.43 -12.54 6.73
CA THR A 205 16.51 -11.11 7.09
C THR A 205 17.70 -10.38 6.48
N SER A 206 18.75 -11.09 6.08
CA SER A 206 19.93 -10.51 5.42
C SER A 206 19.74 -10.35 3.91
N LEU A 207 18.63 -10.82 3.34
CA LEU A 207 18.36 -10.72 1.90
C LEU A 207 18.05 -9.27 1.51
N LYS A 208 19.06 -8.41 1.42
CA LYS A 208 18.92 -7.04 0.90
C LYS A 208 19.06 -7.02 -0.63
N LYS A 209 18.91 -5.84 -1.26
CA LYS A 209 19.11 -5.63 -2.71
C LYS A 209 20.45 -6.20 -3.23
N SER A 210 21.48 -6.29 -2.39
CA SER A 210 22.80 -6.91 -2.66
C SER A 210 22.80 -8.45 -2.73
N SER A 211 21.66 -9.13 -2.58
CA SER A 211 21.55 -10.60 -2.56
C SER A 211 21.41 -11.23 -3.95
N ARG A 212 21.72 -10.48 -5.00
CA ARG A 212 21.64 -10.95 -6.37
C ARG A 212 22.53 -12.19 -6.55
N ASN A 213 21.97 -13.21 -7.18
CA ASN A 213 22.53 -14.54 -7.39
C ASN A 213 22.76 -15.41 -6.14
N ARG A 214 22.35 -14.98 -4.94
CA ARG A 214 22.32 -15.89 -3.78
C ARG A 214 21.32 -17.01 -4.03
N ILE A 215 21.68 -18.22 -3.61
CA ILE A 215 20.82 -19.40 -3.69
C ILE A 215 20.27 -19.67 -2.29
N ILE A 216 18.95 -19.70 -2.17
CA ILE A 216 18.26 -20.16 -0.97
C ILE A 216 17.61 -21.50 -1.24
N GLU A 217 17.46 -22.33 -0.21
CA GLU A 217 16.78 -23.61 -0.32
C GLU A 217 15.49 -23.57 0.49
N ILE A 218 14.39 -23.94 -0.15
CA ILE A 218 13.06 -23.92 0.44
C ILE A 218 12.35 -25.19 -0.01
N GLY A 219 11.91 -26.02 0.94
CA GLY A 219 11.17 -27.25 0.64
C GLY A 219 11.87 -28.22 -0.32
N GLY A 220 13.21 -28.29 -0.26
CA GLY A 220 14.03 -29.15 -1.13
C GLY A 220 14.28 -28.60 -2.54
N LYS A 221 13.76 -27.41 -2.87
CA LYS A 221 14.08 -26.71 -4.12
C LYS A 221 15.06 -25.57 -3.88
N LYS A 222 15.95 -25.35 -4.85
CA LYS A 222 16.89 -24.23 -4.84
C LYS A 222 16.28 -23.05 -5.59
N TYR A 223 16.40 -21.85 -5.02
CA TYR A 223 15.91 -20.62 -5.62
C TYR A 223 17.06 -19.63 -5.72
N GLN A 224 17.43 -19.29 -6.96
CA GLN A 224 18.47 -18.30 -7.22
C GLN A 224 17.84 -16.90 -7.28
N ILE A 225 18.08 -16.08 -6.28
CA ILE A 225 17.53 -14.71 -6.18
C ILE A 225 18.12 -13.83 -7.28
N LYS A 226 17.28 -13.14 -8.04
CA LYS A 226 17.70 -12.25 -9.15
C LYS A 226 17.49 -10.77 -8.87
N GLY A 227 16.62 -10.43 -7.93
CA GLY A 227 16.40 -9.05 -7.50
C GLY A 227 15.23 -8.95 -6.53
N CYS A 228 15.15 -7.82 -5.83
CA CYS A 228 13.98 -7.46 -5.05
C CYS A 228 12.94 -6.86 -6.01
N ALA A 229 11.78 -7.48 -6.08
CA ALA A 229 10.66 -7.05 -6.91
C ALA A 229 9.70 -6.13 -6.16
N GLY A 230 9.68 -6.20 -4.83
CA GLY A 230 8.87 -5.32 -3.98
C GLY A 230 9.27 -5.45 -2.50
N GLN A 231 9.10 -4.37 -1.73
CA GLN A 231 9.39 -4.33 -0.31
C GLN A 231 8.25 -3.64 0.43
N GLY A 232 7.66 -4.32 1.41
CA GLY A 232 6.68 -3.78 2.35
C GLY A 232 7.14 -3.96 3.80
N GLY A 233 6.39 -3.42 4.76
CA GLY A 233 6.76 -3.45 6.18
C GLY A 233 6.85 -4.85 6.81
N PHE A 234 6.06 -5.80 6.31
CA PHE A 234 5.98 -7.18 6.84
C PHE A 234 6.39 -8.26 5.85
N ALA A 235 6.74 -7.88 4.61
CA ALA A 235 7.03 -8.81 3.53
C ALA A 235 8.06 -8.27 2.54
N GLN A 236 8.91 -9.17 2.04
CA GLN A 236 9.84 -8.88 0.95
C GLN A 236 9.55 -9.81 -0.22
N VAL A 237 9.44 -9.25 -1.42
CA VAL A 237 9.18 -10.00 -2.65
C VAL A 237 10.43 -10.04 -3.51
N TYR A 238 10.85 -11.23 -3.91
CA TYR A 238 12.02 -11.46 -4.74
C TYR A 238 11.67 -12.14 -6.04
N LYS A 239 12.29 -11.70 -7.14
CA LYS A 239 12.37 -12.49 -8.38
C LYS A 239 13.39 -13.60 -8.17
N ALA A 240 13.06 -14.85 -8.49
CA ALA A 240 13.98 -15.97 -8.39
C ALA A 240 13.85 -16.96 -9.55
N TYR A 241 14.93 -17.68 -9.85
CA TYR A 241 14.94 -18.82 -10.76
C TYR A 241 14.88 -20.12 -9.96
N VAL A 242 13.96 -21.00 -10.32
CA VAL A 242 13.83 -22.33 -9.68
C VAL A 242 14.95 -23.22 -10.21
N ASN A 243 15.70 -23.85 -9.30
CA ASN A 243 16.87 -24.68 -9.59
C ASN A 243 17.89 -24.04 -10.55
N SER A 244 17.98 -22.71 -10.52
CA SER A 244 18.80 -21.90 -11.44
C SER A 244 18.42 -22.03 -12.93
N ASN A 245 17.21 -22.53 -13.23
CA ASN A 245 16.64 -22.55 -14.57
C ASN A 245 16.06 -21.17 -14.94
N PRO A 246 16.62 -20.46 -15.95
CA PRO A 246 16.11 -19.15 -16.37
C PRO A 246 14.69 -19.16 -16.94
N ASP A 247 14.21 -20.32 -17.40
CA ASP A 247 12.86 -20.46 -17.95
C ASP A 247 11.79 -20.64 -16.85
N GLU A 248 12.22 -20.99 -15.62
CA GLU A 248 11.34 -21.13 -14.46
C GLU A 248 11.51 -19.95 -13.49
N VAL A 249 10.82 -18.85 -13.80
CA VAL A 249 10.86 -17.62 -13.01
C VAL A 249 9.67 -17.53 -12.07
N VAL A 250 9.94 -17.28 -10.79
CA VAL A 250 8.92 -17.13 -9.74
C VAL A 250 9.12 -15.84 -8.94
N ALA A 251 8.04 -15.39 -8.30
CA ALA A 251 8.11 -14.41 -7.23
C ALA A 251 8.09 -15.15 -5.87
N LEU A 252 8.99 -14.79 -4.96
CA LEU A 252 9.03 -15.31 -3.60
C LEU A 252 8.66 -14.20 -2.63
N LYS A 253 7.53 -14.33 -1.93
CA LYS A 253 7.16 -13.42 -0.84
C LYS A 253 7.54 -14.05 0.48
N ILE A 254 8.51 -13.44 1.16
CA ILE A 254 9.00 -13.86 2.47
C ILE A 254 8.39 -12.94 3.51
N GLN A 255 7.70 -13.52 4.49
CA GLN A 255 6.98 -12.78 5.54
C GLN A 255 7.51 -13.15 6.92
N LYS A 256 7.65 -12.14 7.78
CA LYS A 256 8.00 -12.30 9.20
C LYS A 256 7.10 -11.39 10.04
N PRO A 257 6.40 -11.91 11.07
CA PRO A 257 6.31 -13.32 11.46
C PRO A 257 5.60 -14.19 10.41
N ALA A 258 5.56 -15.50 10.66
CA ALA A 258 4.82 -16.45 9.84
C ALA A 258 3.32 -16.08 9.75
N PHE A 259 2.78 -16.04 8.54
CA PHE A 259 1.42 -15.57 8.27
C PHE A 259 0.73 -16.42 7.20
N PRO A 260 0.09 -17.54 7.58
CA PRO A 260 -0.52 -18.47 6.61
C PRO A 260 -1.85 -18.00 6.01
N TRP A 261 -2.44 -16.93 6.55
CA TRP A 261 -3.73 -16.40 6.11
C TRP A 261 -3.76 -16.03 4.62
N GLU A 262 -2.69 -15.42 4.11
CA GLU A 262 -2.63 -15.00 2.71
C GLU A 262 -2.77 -16.20 1.76
N PHE A 263 -2.14 -17.34 2.08
CA PHE A 263 -2.28 -18.56 1.28
C PHE A 263 -3.71 -19.13 1.34
N TYR A 264 -4.36 -19.06 2.50
CA TYR A 264 -5.76 -19.45 2.64
C TYR A 264 -6.66 -18.64 1.69
N MET A 265 -6.48 -17.32 1.63
CA MET A 265 -7.24 -16.45 0.72
C MET A 265 -7.06 -16.86 -0.74
N TYR A 266 -5.83 -17.14 -1.18
CA TYR A 266 -5.59 -17.64 -2.54
C TYR A 266 -6.36 -18.92 -2.84
N ARG A 267 -6.42 -19.87 -1.89
CA ARG A 267 -7.20 -21.11 -2.06
C ARG A 267 -8.70 -20.85 -2.14
N GLN A 268 -9.24 -19.85 -1.43
CA GLN A 268 -10.65 -19.46 -1.59
C GLN A 268 -10.92 -18.90 -2.99
N LEU A 269 -9.99 -18.11 -3.55
CA LEU A 269 -10.10 -17.64 -4.94
C LEU A 269 -10.14 -18.81 -5.91
N ASP A 270 -9.25 -19.80 -5.75
CA ASP A 270 -9.21 -20.99 -6.62
C ASP A 270 -10.49 -21.83 -6.55
N GLN A 271 -11.16 -21.85 -5.40
CA GLN A 271 -12.38 -22.62 -5.20
C GLN A 271 -13.66 -21.91 -5.67
N ARG A 272 -13.68 -20.58 -5.62
CA ARG A 272 -14.91 -19.79 -5.78
C ARG A 272 -14.95 -18.94 -7.04
N ILE A 273 -13.81 -18.64 -7.64
CA ILE A 273 -13.71 -17.85 -8.87
C ILE A 273 -13.55 -18.80 -10.04
N SER A 274 -14.31 -18.57 -11.11
CA SER A 274 -14.26 -19.44 -12.28
C SER A 274 -12.93 -19.34 -13.01
N GLU A 275 -12.53 -20.41 -13.70
CA GLU A 275 -11.24 -20.50 -14.41
C GLU A 275 -11.02 -19.35 -15.40
N LYS A 276 -12.11 -18.92 -16.08
CA LYS A 276 -12.08 -17.82 -17.06
C LYS A 276 -11.59 -16.49 -16.43
N GLU A 277 -11.95 -16.26 -15.18
CA GLU A 277 -11.76 -14.99 -14.47
C GLU A 277 -10.52 -15.03 -13.58
N ARG A 278 -10.06 -16.24 -13.27
CA ARG A 278 -8.98 -16.52 -12.33
C ARG A 278 -7.67 -15.81 -12.67
N SER A 279 -7.42 -15.57 -13.95
CA SER A 279 -6.23 -14.83 -14.43
C SER A 279 -6.16 -13.41 -13.86
N SER A 280 -7.29 -12.80 -13.50
CA SER A 280 -7.40 -11.46 -12.90
C SER A 280 -6.87 -11.37 -11.47
N PHE A 281 -6.53 -12.51 -10.85
CA PHE A 281 -6.03 -12.57 -9.48
C PHE A 281 -4.74 -13.39 -9.44
N GLY A 282 -3.80 -13.03 -8.56
CA GLY A 282 -2.53 -13.76 -8.46
C GLY A 282 -2.73 -15.23 -8.12
N ILE A 283 -1.73 -16.06 -8.40
CA ILE A 283 -1.74 -17.50 -8.05
C ILE A 283 -0.55 -17.78 -7.13
N ALA A 284 -0.85 -18.27 -5.93
CA ALA A 284 0.15 -18.83 -5.02
C ALA A 284 0.25 -20.33 -5.26
N HIS A 285 1.35 -20.78 -5.87
CA HIS A 285 1.58 -22.20 -6.15
C HIS A 285 1.86 -22.99 -4.89
N ARG A 286 2.65 -22.41 -3.99
CA ARG A 286 3.13 -23.08 -2.77
C ARG A 286 3.26 -22.10 -1.63
N MET A 287 3.11 -22.61 -0.42
CA MET A 287 3.53 -21.95 0.80
C MET A 287 4.39 -22.88 1.64
N HIS A 288 5.52 -22.36 2.11
CA HIS A 288 6.36 -22.99 3.12
C HIS A 288 6.25 -22.23 4.43
N LEU A 289 5.54 -22.82 5.40
CA LEU A 289 5.34 -22.29 6.73
C LEU A 289 6.38 -22.86 7.69
N TYR A 290 7.18 -21.98 8.29
CA TYR A 290 8.12 -22.25 9.37
C TYR A 290 7.63 -21.56 10.66
N SER A 291 8.27 -21.83 11.80
CA SER A 291 7.89 -21.19 13.07
C SER A 291 8.09 -19.66 13.09
N ASP A 292 8.98 -19.15 12.24
CA ASP A 292 9.42 -17.75 12.21
C ASP A 292 9.11 -17.03 10.89
N TYR A 293 8.91 -17.76 9.78
CA TYR A 293 8.59 -17.21 8.47
C TYR A 293 7.46 -17.99 7.75
N SER A 294 6.70 -17.29 6.92
CA SER A 294 5.98 -17.90 5.79
C SER A 294 6.64 -17.45 4.49
N ILE A 295 6.79 -18.39 3.55
CA ILE A 295 7.35 -18.12 2.22
C ILE A 295 6.36 -18.61 1.17
N LEU A 296 5.79 -17.67 0.42
CA LEU A 296 4.88 -17.98 -0.69
C LEU A 296 5.62 -17.91 -2.03
N VAL A 297 5.27 -18.83 -2.94
CA VAL A 297 5.81 -18.94 -4.30
C VAL A 297 4.69 -18.62 -5.29
N PHE A 298 4.91 -17.62 -6.15
CA PHE A 298 3.95 -17.14 -7.14
C PHE A 298 4.52 -17.18 -8.56
N ASP A 299 3.63 -17.04 -9.54
CA ASP A 299 4.03 -16.58 -10.87
C ASP A 299 4.68 -15.20 -10.81
N TYR A 300 5.77 -15.03 -11.56
CA TYR A 300 6.41 -13.74 -11.70
C TYR A 300 5.81 -12.96 -12.87
N LEU A 301 5.10 -11.87 -12.57
CA LEU A 301 4.65 -10.91 -13.57
C LEU A 301 5.67 -9.78 -13.73
N ALA A 302 6.27 -9.67 -14.91
CA ALA A 302 7.39 -8.78 -15.18
C ALA A 302 7.00 -7.34 -15.54
N GLN A 303 5.72 -7.05 -15.72
CA GLN A 303 5.24 -5.85 -16.42
C GLN A 303 4.99 -4.64 -15.50
N GLY A 304 5.42 -4.74 -14.24
CA GLY A 304 5.23 -3.69 -13.24
C GLY A 304 3.80 -3.61 -12.71
N THR A 305 3.60 -2.61 -11.87
CA THR A 305 2.33 -2.29 -11.20
C THR A 305 1.61 -1.14 -11.92
N LEU A 306 0.31 -0.98 -11.65
CA LEU A 306 -0.42 0.21 -12.07
C LEU A 306 0.17 1.49 -11.43
N GLN A 307 0.76 1.38 -10.23
CA GLN A 307 1.48 2.49 -9.61
C GLN A 307 2.71 2.90 -10.44
N ASP A 308 3.45 1.95 -11.01
CA ASP A 308 4.58 2.23 -11.90
C ASP A 308 4.11 2.93 -13.18
N ALA A 309 2.97 2.51 -13.74
CA ALA A 309 2.34 3.18 -14.87
C ALA A 309 1.94 4.62 -14.52
N ILE A 310 1.24 4.86 -13.41
CA ILE A 310 0.86 6.23 -12.98
C ILE A 310 2.11 7.09 -12.80
N ASN A 311 3.17 6.54 -12.20
CA ASN A 311 4.43 7.26 -11.97
C ASN A 311 5.16 7.62 -13.27
N SER A 312 5.13 6.76 -14.30
CA SER A 312 5.80 7.04 -15.58
C SER A 312 5.19 8.27 -16.29
N TYR A 313 3.88 8.44 -16.20
CA TYR A 313 3.17 9.61 -16.69
C TYR A 313 3.51 10.86 -15.86
N LEU A 314 3.51 10.74 -14.53
CA LEU A 314 3.86 11.83 -13.62
C LEU A 314 5.28 12.37 -13.86
N VAL A 315 6.26 11.48 -14.00
CA VAL A 315 7.66 11.85 -14.30
C VAL A 315 7.78 12.55 -15.66
N SER A 316 6.95 12.16 -16.61
CA SER A 316 6.88 12.79 -17.94
C SER A 316 6.11 14.13 -17.93
N GLY A 317 5.63 14.59 -16.78
CA GLY A 317 4.82 15.81 -16.64
C GLY A 317 3.44 15.70 -17.30
N LYS A 318 2.94 14.48 -17.52
CA LYS A 318 1.67 14.19 -18.19
C LYS A 318 0.68 13.55 -17.21
N SER A 319 -0.59 13.60 -17.55
CA SER A 319 -1.62 12.76 -16.92
C SER A 319 -1.93 11.58 -17.83
N MET A 320 -2.34 10.46 -17.24
CA MET A 320 -2.78 9.30 -18.00
C MET A 320 -3.96 9.68 -18.90
N GLU A 321 -3.93 9.23 -20.15
CA GLU A 321 -5.03 9.48 -21.07
C GLU A 321 -6.32 8.80 -20.61
N GLU A 322 -7.45 9.45 -20.86
CA GLU A 322 -8.75 9.01 -20.35
C GLU A 322 -9.12 7.59 -20.81
N GLU A 323 -8.79 7.20 -22.05
CA GLU A 323 -9.08 5.86 -22.54
C GLU A 323 -8.37 4.77 -21.72
N LEU A 324 -7.15 5.03 -21.25
CA LEU A 324 -6.44 4.13 -20.32
C LEU A 324 -7.09 4.15 -18.94
N CYS A 325 -7.45 5.33 -18.43
CA CYS A 325 -8.15 5.45 -17.15
C CYS A 325 -9.47 4.65 -17.16
N ILE A 326 -10.27 4.78 -18.22
CA ILE A 326 -11.51 4.03 -18.42
C ILE A 326 -11.23 2.54 -18.49
N TYR A 327 -10.25 2.13 -19.29
CA TYR A 327 -9.87 0.73 -19.42
C TYR A 327 -9.51 0.08 -18.08
N TYR A 328 -8.62 0.70 -17.30
CA TYR A 328 -8.27 0.18 -15.98
C TYR A 328 -9.44 0.25 -14.99
N THR A 329 -10.33 1.24 -15.12
CA THR A 329 -11.55 1.30 -14.32
C THR A 329 -12.48 0.12 -14.61
N ILE A 330 -12.67 -0.24 -15.88
CA ILE A 330 -13.44 -1.43 -16.29
C ILE A 330 -12.82 -2.70 -15.70
N GLU A 331 -11.50 -2.87 -15.81
CA GLU A 331 -10.79 -4.03 -15.24
C GLU A 331 -10.97 -4.12 -13.72
N MET A 332 -10.84 -3.00 -13.00
CA MET A 332 -10.99 -2.99 -11.54
C MET A 332 -12.44 -3.17 -11.08
N LEU A 333 -13.42 -2.61 -11.81
CA LEU A 333 -14.84 -2.85 -11.53
C LEU A 333 -15.19 -4.33 -11.71
N TYR A 334 -14.70 -4.93 -12.79
CA TYR A 334 -14.85 -6.36 -13.05
C TYR A 334 -14.26 -7.21 -11.91
N MET A 335 -13.05 -6.89 -11.45
CA MET A 335 -12.43 -7.58 -10.31
C MET A 335 -13.28 -7.51 -9.04
N LEU A 336 -13.75 -6.31 -8.67
CA LEU A 336 -14.52 -6.14 -7.45
C LEU A 336 -15.89 -6.81 -7.55
N GLU A 337 -16.54 -6.75 -8.71
CA GLU A 337 -17.78 -7.48 -8.99
C GLU A 337 -17.60 -8.99 -8.74
N THR A 338 -16.56 -9.59 -9.32
CA THR A 338 -16.24 -11.02 -9.14
C THR A 338 -15.91 -11.37 -7.69
N LEU A 339 -15.07 -10.58 -7.00
CA LEU A 339 -14.68 -10.84 -5.62
C LEU A 339 -15.84 -10.73 -4.64
N HIS A 340 -16.62 -9.66 -4.78
CA HIS A 340 -17.72 -9.39 -3.87
C HIS A 340 -18.83 -10.43 -4.05
N GLY A 341 -19.08 -10.87 -5.29
CA GLY A 341 -19.94 -12.03 -5.59
C GLY A 341 -19.46 -13.35 -5.00
N ALA A 342 -18.15 -13.52 -4.78
CA ALA A 342 -17.57 -14.67 -4.08
C ALA A 342 -17.52 -14.52 -2.55
N GLY A 343 -18.06 -13.42 -1.99
CA GLY A 343 -18.03 -13.10 -0.56
C GLY A 343 -16.61 -12.79 -0.04
N ILE A 344 -15.76 -12.24 -0.89
CA ILE A 344 -14.37 -11.90 -0.58
C ILE A 344 -14.18 -10.38 -0.67
N ILE A 345 -13.57 -9.79 0.36
CA ILE A 345 -13.10 -8.41 0.36
C ILE A 345 -11.58 -8.42 0.28
N HIS A 346 -10.98 -7.56 -0.55
CA HIS A 346 -9.53 -7.47 -0.66
C HIS A 346 -8.91 -6.72 0.54
N GLY A 347 -9.51 -5.60 0.95
CA GLY A 347 -9.17 -4.87 2.17
C GLY A 347 -7.95 -3.94 2.08
N ASP A 348 -7.17 -4.03 1.00
CA ASP A 348 -6.04 -3.15 0.68
C ASP A 348 -5.96 -2.84 -0.82
N PHE A 349 -7.11 -2.49 -1.43
CA PHE A 349 -7.21 -2.25 -2.87
C PHE A 349 -6.53 -0.92 -3.26
N LYS A 350 -5.37 -1.02 -3.91
CA LYS A 350 -4.49 0.12 -4.22
C LYS A 350 -3.62 -0.17 -5.45
N PRO A 351 -3.03 0.85 -6.11
CA PRO A 351 -2.34 0.66 -7.39
C PRO A 351 -1.06 -0.20 -7.29
N ASP A 352 -0.39 -0.25 -6.14
CA ASP A 352 0.77 -1.12 -5.91
C ASP A 352 0.43 -2.61 -5.98
N ASN A 353 -0.83 -2.95 -5.67
CA ASN A 353 -1.33 -4.33 -5.63
C ASN A 353 -1.96 -4.77 -6.96
N LEU A 354 -1.94 -3.92 -7.98
CA LEU A 354 -2.50 -4.18 -9.30
C LEU A 354 -1.36 -4.36 -10.31
N LEU A 355 -1.00 -5.60 -10.61
CA LEU A 355 0.05 -5.93 -11.58
C LEU A 355 -0.51 -5.84 -13.00
N ILE A 356 0.26 -5.30 -13.94
CA ILE A 356 -0.19 -5.19 -15.33
C ILE A 356 0.05 -6.52 -16.06
N ARG A 357 -0.90 -6.92 -16.90
CA ARG A 357 -0.77 -8.03 -17.84
C ARG A 357 -0.87 -7.54 -19.27
N TYR A 358 0.09 -7.97 -20.09
CA TYR A 358 0.08 -7.75 -21.52
C TYR A 358 -0.16 -9.07 -22.24
N SER A 359 -1.14 -9.09 -23.14
CA SER A 359 -1.35 -10.20 -24.05
C SER A 359 -0.17 -10.37 -25.01
N ARG A 360 0.02 -11.60 -25.49
CA ARG A 360 0.98 -11.93 -26.53
C ARG A 360 0.39 -11.75 -27.93
N GLY A 361 -0.92 -11.86 -28.07
CA GLY A 361 -1.64 -11.73 -29.34
C GLY A 361 -2.15 -10.32 -29.60
N ASP A 362 -2.62 -10.09 -30.83
CA ASP A 362 -3.21 -8.82 -31.23
C ASP A 362 -4.57 -8.61 -30.55
N LEU A 363 -4.82 -7.37 -30.11
CA LEU A 363 -6.09 -6.96 -29.51
C LEU A 363 -7.06 -6.56 -30.62
N LEU A 364 -8.04 -7.42 -30.93
CA LEU A 364 -9.09 -7.13 -31.92
C LEU A 364 -10.21 -6.26 -31.31
N GLU A 365 -10.79 -5.35 -32.08
CA GLU A 365 -11.73 -4.35 -31.52
C GLU A 365 -13.06 -4.97 -31.06
N ASP A 366 -13.54 -5.99 -31.78
CA ASP A 366 -14.75 -6.76 -31.46
C ASP A 366 -14.65 -7.53 -30.15
N GLY A 367 -13.44 -7.94 -29.75
CA GLY A 367 -13.21 -8.70 -28.53
C GLY A 367 -13.16 -7.87 -27.24
N PHE A 368 -13.19 -6.53 -27.31
CA PHE A 368 -13.03 -5.67 -26.14
C PHE A 368 -14.16 -5.84 -25.11
N ARG A 369 -15.43 -5.81 -25.56
CA ARG A 369 -16.60 -5.81 -24.68
C ARG A 369 -16.71 -7.08 -23.85
N ASP A 370 -16.60 -8.22 -24.52
CA ASP A 370 -16.79 -9.55 -23.90
C ASP A 370 -15.48 -10.19 -23.44
N ARG A 371 -14.36 -9.44 -23.55
CA ARG A 371 -12.99 -9.88 -23.25
C ARG A 371 -12.62 -11.19 -23.96
N THR A 372 -12.92 -11.29 -25.26
CA THR A 372 -12.63 -12.47 -26.05
C THR A 372 -11.25 -12.36 -26.74
N GLY A 373 -10.71 -13.52 -27.10
CA GLY A 373 -9.37 -13.60 -27.68
C GLY A 373 -8.30 -13.02 -26.76
N SER A 374 -7.36 -12.26 -27.33
CA SER A 374 -6.23 -11.67 -26.62
C SER A 374 -6.61 -10.75 -25.45
N TRP A 375 -7.84 -10.22 -25.40
CA TRP A 375 -8.32 -9.39 -24.30
C TRP A 375 -8.51 -10.14 -22.97
N GLN A 376 -8.59 -11.47 -23.02
CA GLN A 376 -8.66 -12.30 -21.81
C GLN A 376 -7.33 -12.26 -21.03
N ASP A 377 -6.21 -12.23 -21.76
CA ASP A 377 -4.86 -12.22 -21.18
C ASP A 377 -4.34 -10.81 -20.89
N GLN A 378 -4.91 -9.80 -21.55
CA GLN A 378 -4.65 -8.38 -21.31
C GLN A 378 -5.43 -7.90 -20.07
N GLY A 379 -4.81 -7.09 -19.21
CA GLY A 379 -5.52 -6.48 -18.09
C GLY A 379 -4.70 -6.24 -16.84
N LEU A 380 -5.38 -6.34 -15.70
CA LEU A 380 -4.76 -6.23 -14.38
C LEU A 380 -4.84 -7.55 -13.62
N CYS A 381 -3.87 -7.81 -12.77
CA CYS A 381 -3.80 -8.94 -11.84
C CYS A 381 -3.69 -8.43 -10.41
N LEU A 382 -4.71 -8.67 -9.58
CA LEU A 382 -4.74 -8.25 -8.18
C LEU A 382 -3.96 -9.24 -7.29
N VAL A 383 -3.06 -8.70 -6.46
CA VAL A 383 -2.19 -9.46 -5.55
C VAL A 383 -2.20 -8.88 -4.13
N ASP A 384 -1.50 -9.54 -3.21
CA ASP A 384 -1.37 -9.15 -1.80
C ASP A 384 -2.65 -9.31 -0.97
N TRP A 385 -3.01 -10.57 -0.72
CA TRP A 385 -4.19 -10.94 0.07
C TRP A 385 -3.93 -10.93 1.59
N GLY A 386 -2.87 -10.24 2.03
CA GLY A 386 -2.51 -10.18 3.44
C GLY A 386 -3.60 -9.56 4.33
N ARG A 387 -4.45 -8.70 3.74
CA ARG A 387 -5.61 -8.06 4.36
C ARG A 387 -6.95 -8.57 3.84
N GLY A 388 -6.94 -9.63 3.03
CA GLY A 388 -8.16 -10.21 2.49
C GLY A 388 -9.09 -10.68 3.61
N ILE A 389 -10.39 -10.56 3.40
CA ILE A 389 -11.43 -10.98 4.36
C ILE A 389 -12.34 -11.95 3.61
N ASP A 390 -12.50 -13.15 4.17
CA ASP A 390 -13.53 -14.08 3.75
C ASP A 390 -14.77 -13.89 4.62
N GLN A 391 -15.84 -13.37 4.03
CA GLN A 391 -17.07 -13.09 4.78
C GLN A 391 -17.75 -14.36 5.30
N HIS A 392 -17.55 -15.51 4.66
CA HIS A 392 -18.18 -16.77 5.07
C HIS A 392 -17.67 -17.30 6.42
N LEU A 393 -16.57 -16.73 6.94
CA LEU A 393 -16.05 -17.06 8.27
C LEU A 393 -16.70 -16.24 9.39
N PHE A 394 -17.55 -15.29 9.03
CA PHE A 394 -18.29 -14.43 9.95
C PHE A 394 -19.79 -14.71 9.82
N PRO A 395 -20.60 -14.37 10.84
CA PRO A 395 -22.05 -14.43 10.72
C PRO A 395 -22.57 -13.58 9.55
N ASP A 396 -23.70 -13.99 8.97
CA ASP A 396 -24.35 -13.23 7.91
C ASP A 396 -24.62 -11.79 8.34
N ASN A 397 -24.49 -10.85 7.40
CA ASN A 397 -24.65 -9.41 7.64
C ASN A 397 -23.67 -8.82 8.67
N THR A 398 -22.53 -9.47 8.89
CA THR A 398 -21.45 -8.88 9.71
C THR A 398 -20.96 -7.59 9.08
N GLU A 399 -20.90 -6.54 9.89
CA GLU A 399 -20.25 -5.29 9.56
C GLU A 399 -18.97 -5.16 10.40
N PHE A 400 -17.95 -4.57 9.80
CA PHE A 400 -16.62 -4.48 10.38
C PHE A 400 -16.33 -3.08 10.92
N MET A 401 -15.53 -3.02 11.98
CA MET A 401 -14.84 -1.80 12.39
C MET A 401 -13.35 -2.10 12.52
N GLY A 402 -12.57 -1.55 11.61
CA GLY A 402 -11.11 -1.67 11.59
C GLY A 402 -10.51 -0.63 10.66
N ASP A 403 -9.21 -0.36 10.82
CA ASP A 403 -8.48 0.59 9.98
C ASP A 403 -7.53 -0.17 9.05
N CYS A 404 -7.61 0.10 7.74
CA CYS A 404 -6.67 -0.45 6.76
C CYS A 404 -5.24 0.11 6.96
N ARG A 405 -5.09 1.21 7.72
CA ARG A 405 -3.84 1.89 8.08
C ARG A 405 -3.07 2.45 6.89
N THR A 406 -3.68 2.50 5.71
CA THR A 406 -3.13 3.12 4.51
C THR A 406 -3.81 4.48 4.33
N SER A 407 -3.15 5.57 4.75
CA SER A 407 -3.77 6.90 4.95
C SER A 407 -4.61 7.40 3.76
N GLY A 408 -4.15 7.22 2.53
CA GLY A 408 -4.87 7.63 1.31
C GLY A 408 -6.01 6.71 0.86
N PHE A 409 -6.18 5.56 1.52
CA PHE A 409 -7.10 4.49 1.15
C PHE A 409 -8.05 4.11 2.30
N ARG A 410 -8.13 4.94 3.35
CA ARG A 410 -9.13 4.80 4.42
C ARG A 410 -10.50 5.25 3.87
N CYS A 411 -11.47 4.35 3.85
CA CYS A 411 -12.81 4.67 3.35
C CYS A 411 -13.54 5.67 4.25
N ILE A 412 -14.62 6.26 3.73
CA ILE A 412 -15.38 7.31 4.41
C ILE A 412 -15.88 6.81 5.78
N GLU A 413 -16.34 5.57 5.84
CA GLU A 413 -16.80 4.92 7.06
C GLU A 413 -15.68 4.84 8.10
N MET A 414 -14.46 4.44 7.71
CA MET A 414 -13.30 4.43 8.60
C MET A 414 -12.91 5.84 9.07
N LEU A 415 -13.09 6.86 8.24
CA LEU A 415 -12.80 8.25 8.59
C LEU A 415 -13.83 8.85 9.55
N GLU A 416 -15.08 8.38 9.47
CA GLU A 416 -16.19 8.82 10.33
C GLU A 416 -16.48 7.86 11.50
N ASN A 417 -15.64 6.84 11.72
CA ASN A 417 -15.82 5.79 12.74
C ASN A 417 -17.19 5.08 12.63
N LYS A 418 -17.56 4.73 11.40
CA LYS A 418 -18.76 3.96 11.06
C LYS A 418 -18.38 2.52 10.66
N PRO A 419 -19.32 1.58 10.82
CA PRO A 419 -19.12 0.22 10.32
C PRO A 419 -19.07 0.17 8.79
N TRP A 420 -18.34 -0.80 8.25
CA TRP A 420 -18.14 -0.98 6.82
C TRP A 420 -18.06 -2.47 6.43
N THR A 421 -18.27 -2.77 5.15
CA THR A 421 -18.10 -4.09 4.54
C THR A 421 -17.29 -3.96 3.25
N TYR A 422 -17.95 -3.85 2.10
CA TYR A 422 -17.32 -3.76 0.78
C TYR A 422 -16.84 -2.34 0.43
N GLN A 423 -17.24 -1.35 1.23
CA GLN A 423 -16.87 0.06 1.05
C GLN A 423 -15.35 0.28 1.08
N VAL A 424 -14.60 -0.57 1.80
CA VAL A 424 -13.13 -0.49 1.83
C VAL A 424 -12.50 -0.68 0.44
N ASP A 425 -13.04 -1.60 -0.36
CA ASP A 425 -12.52 -1.89 -1.70
C ASP A 425 -13.01 -0.87 -2.73
N THR A 426 -14.29 -0.51 -2.68
CA THR A 426 -14.87 0.46 -3.63
C THR A 426 -14.30 1.86 -3.43
N TYR A 427 -14.02 2.26 -2.19
CA TYR A 427 -13.26 3.48 -1.91
C TYR A 427 -11.83 3.38 -2.45
N GLY A 428 -11.16 2.23 -2.28
CA GLY A 428 -9.84 1.98 -2.84
C GLY A 428 -9.81 2.16 -4.36
N LEU A 429 -10.80 1.60 -5.05
CA LEU A 429 -11.04 1.81 -6.49
C LEU A 429 -11.19 3.31 -6.81
N CYS A 430 -12.05 4.05 -6.10
CA CYS A 430 -12.17 5.50 -6.30
C CYS A 430 -10.83 6.23 -6.12
N ALA A 431 -10.04 5.86 -5.11
CA ALA A 431 -8.73 6.45 -4.87
C ALA A 431 -7.75 6.16 -6.03
N VAL A 432 -7.72 4.94 -6.57
CA VAL A 432 -6.91 4.58 -7.74
C VAL A 432 -7.34 5.39 -8.97
N VAL A 433 -8.64 5.45 -9.26
CA VAL A 433 -9.17 6.22 -10.40
C VAL A 433 -8.84 7.70 -10.28
N HIS A 434 -8.99 8.28 -9.09
CA HIS A 434 -8.62 9.67 -8.86
C HIS A 434 -7.11 9.89 -9.09
N LEU A 435 -6.25 8.98 -8.65
CA LEU A 435 -4.81 9.05 -8.92
C LEU A 435 -4.50 9.02 -10.42
N MET A 436 -5.15 8.16 -11.20
CA MET A 436 -4.97 8.11 -12.66
C MET A 436 -5.41 9.42 -13.34
N LEU A 437 -6.55 9.98 -12.92
CA LEU A 437 -7.12 11.19 -13.52
C LEU A 437 -6.40 12.50 -13.11
N HIS A 438 -5.94 12.57 -11.86
CA HIS A 438 -5.47 13.82 -11.25
C HIS A 438 -4.03 13.79 -10.75
N ASN A 439 -3.31 12.67 -10.89
CA ASN A 439 -1.93 12.49 -10.40
C ASN A 439 -1.75 12.88 -8.91
N SER A 440 -2.80 12.75 -8.12
CA SER A 440 -2.82 13.16 -6.71
C SER A 440 -3.78 12.30 -5.91
N TYR A 441 -3.49 12.13 -4.62
CA TYR A 441 -4.37 11.38 -3.72
C TYR A 441 -5.73 12.06 -3.59
N MET A 442 -6.78 11.24 -3.58
CA MET A 442 -8.16 11.69 -3.45
C MET A 442 -8.37 12.38 -2.10
N LYS A 443 -8.98 13.57 -2.15
CA LYS A 443 -9.49 14.27 -0.96
C LYS A 443 -10.99 14.37 -1.10
N ILE A 444 -11.71 14.06 -0.03
CA ILE A 444 -13.17 14.06 -0.02
C ILE A 444 -13.72 15.41 0.48
N GLU A 445 -14.80 15.85 -0.14
CA GLU A 445 -15.63 16.96 0.29
C GLU A 445 -17.02 16.40 0.67
N LYS A 446 -17.51 16.79 1.86
CA LYS A 446 -18.84 16.44 2.36
C LYS A 446 -19.80 17.60 2.07
N LYS A 447 -20.80 17.38 1.23
CA LYS A 447 -21.81 18.39 0.85
C LYS A 447 -23.17 18.02 1.41
N VAL A 448 -23.95 19.04 1.79
CA VAL A 448 -25.35 18.85 2.17
C VAL A 448 -26.14 18.51 0.91
N SER A 449 -26.93 17.45 0.99
CA SER A 449 -27.82 17.00 -0.07
C SER A 449 -29.19 17.66 0.05
N SER A 450 -29.94 17.71 -1.05
CA SER A 450 -31.28 18.33 -1.12
C SER A 450 -32.33 17.65 -0.23
N ASP A 451 -32.09 16.40 0.15
CA ASP A 451 -32.92 15.61 1.08
C ASP A 451 -32.58 15.83 2.57
N GLY A 452 -31.64 16.74 2.87
CA GLY A 452 -31.15 16.98 4.23
C GLY A 452 -30.06 16.01 4.69
N GLY A 453 -29.63 15.07 3.83
CA GLY A 453 -28.50 14.19 4.07
C GLY A 453 -27.16 14.81 3.68
N TYR A 454 -26.13 13.97 3.56
CA TYR A 454 -24.81 14.35 3.05
C TYR A 454 -24.41 13.48 1.87
N ILE A 455 -23.76 14.09 0.89
CA ILE A 455 -23.06 13.40 -0.20
C ILE A 455 -21.56 13.67 -0.13
N TYR A 456 -20.79 12.65 -0.47
CA TYR A 456 -19.34 12.69 -0.53
C TYR A 456 -18.90 12.70 -1.99
N LEU A 457 -18.00 13.63 -2.33
CA LEU A 457 -17.41 13.74 -3.67
C LEU A 457 -15.92 14.06 -3.57
N PRO A 458 -15.12 13.77 -4.62
CA PRO A 458 -13.76 14.28 -4.70
C PRO A 458 -13.75 15.82 -4.72
N LYS A 459 -12.80 16.43 -4.00
CA LYS A 459 -12.59 17.88 -3.98
C LYS A 459 -12.00 18.41 -5.29
N SER A 460 -11.30 17.56 -6.03
CA SER A 460 -10.71 17.92 -7.33
C SER A 460 -11.82 18.12 -8.38
N PRO A 461 -11.73 19.16 -9.23
CA PRO A 461 -12.75 19.39 -10.25
C PRO A 461 -12.61 18.38 -11.40
N PHE A 462 -13.75 17.92 -11.91
CA PHE A 462 -13.81 17.14 -13.15
C PHE A 462 -13.71 18.05 -14.37
N LYS A 463 -13.04 17.58 -15.44
CA LYS A 463 -13.07 18.28 -16.74
C LYS A 463 -14.50 18.30 -17.28
N ARG A 464 -14.86 19.30 -18.10
CA ARG A 464 -16.25 19.48 -18.57
C ARG A 464 -16.81 18.23 -19.26
N TYR A 465 -16.00 17.51 -20.04
CA TYR A 465 -16.41 16.29 -20.74
C TYR A 465 -16.33 15.02 -19.86
N TRP A 466 -15.79 15.11 -18.64
CA TRP A 466 -15.76 14.01 -17.65
C TRP A 466 -17.02 13.94 -16.80
N ILE A 467 -17.88 14.97 -16.86
CA ILE A 467 -18.94 15.18 -15.88
C ILE A 467 -19.93 14.02 -15.87
N ASP A 468 -20.34 13.48 -17.01
CA ASP A 468 -21.44 12.50 -17.00
C ASP A 468 -20.99 11.13 -16.50
N LEU A 469 -19.82 10.65 -16.95
CA LEU A 469 -19.34 9.31 -16.61
C LEU A 469 -18.63 9.27 -15.24
N TRP A 470 -17.64 10.14 -15.03
CA TRP A 470 -16.81 10.09 -13.83
C TRP A 470 -17.52 10.62 -12.59
N LYS A 471 -18.33 11.68 -12.73
CA LYS A 471 -19.10 12.19 -11.58
C LYS A 471 -20.11 11.15 -11.13
N ASP A 472 -20.80 10.47 -12.04
CA ASP A 472 -21.74 9.39 -11.71
C ASP A 472 -21.03 8.25 -10.97
N PHE A 473 -19.88 7.80 -11.48
CA PHE A 473 -19.01 6.81 -10.83
C PHE A 473 -18.65 7.18 -9.39
N PHE A 474 -18.08 8.37 -9.17
CA PHE A 474 -17.67 8.80 -7.83
C PHE A 474 -18.88 9.02 -6.91
N THR A 475 -19.97 9.58 -7.43
CA THR A 475 -21.19 9.81 -6.64
C THR A 475 -21.76 8.48 -6.16
N LYS A 476 -21.87 7.47 -7.03
CA LYS A 476 -22.43 6.18 -6.66
C LYS A 476 -21.56 5.40 -5.68
N LEU A 477 -20.24 5.32 -5.93
CA LEU A 477 -19.35 4.48 -5.11
C LEU A 477 -18.97 5.10 -3.76
N LEU A 478 -18.92 6.43 -3.65
CA LEU A 478 -18.62 7.11 -2.38
C LEU A 478 -19.83 7.26 -1.46
N ASN A 479 -21.03 6.90 -1.94
CA ASN A 479 -22.29 7.10 -1.22
C ASN A 479 -23.15 5.83 -1.19
N ILE A 480 -22.51 4.66 -1.09
CA ILE A 480 -23.20 3.37 -1.05
C ILE A 480 -24.03 3.27 0.23
N SER A 481 -25.33 3.01 0.08
CA SER A 481 -26.24 2.85 1.21
C SER A 481 -26.22 1.42 1.77
N PRO A 482 -26.35 1.23 3.09
CA PRO A 482 -26.49 -0.09 3.68
C PRO A 482 -27.66 -0.87 3.04
N GLY A 483 -27.42 -2.13 2.64
CA GLY A 483 -28.44 -2.99 2.03
C GLY A 483 -28.68 -2.78 0.53
N SER A 484 -27.98 -1.85 -0.13
CA SER A 484 -28.03 -1.74 -1.59
C SER A 484 -27.37 -2.96 -2.26
N ASP A 485 -27.89 -3.39 -3.41
CA ASP A 485 -27.24 -4.39 -4.26
C ASP A 485 -25.97 -3.80 -4.90
N HIS A 486 -24.89 -3.84 -4.12
CA HIS A 486 -23.60 -3.26 -4.50
C HIS A 486 -22.95 -4.01 -5.67
N ILE A 487 -23.21 -5.33 -5.83
CA ILE A 487 -22.70 -6.10 -6.98
C ILE A 487 -23.37 -5.59 -8.24
N LYS A 488 -24.70 -5.43 -8.23
CA LYS A 488 -25.42 -4.87 -9.37
C LYS A 488 -24.98 -3.44 -9.69
N LEU A 489 -24.66 -2.65 -8.66
CA LEU A 489 -24.10 -1.31 -8.85
C LEU A 489 -22.75 -1.36 -9.59
N LEU A 490 -21.82 -2.23 -9.18
CA LEU A 490 -20.52 -2.41 -9.83
C LEU A 490 -20.69 -2.86 -11.28
N GLN A 491 -21.58 -3.82 -11.53
CA GLN A 491 -21.91 -4.29 -12.87
C GLN A 491 -22.44 -3.15 -13.75
N ASN A 492 -23.43 -2.39 -13.27
CA ASN A 492 -24.02 -1.29 -14.03
C ASN A 492 -23.00 -0.19 -14.36
N LEU A 493 -22.10 0.13 -13.43
CA LEU A 493 -21.00 1.06 -13.68
C LEU A 493 -20.06 0.49 -14.75
N ARG A 494 -19.65 -0.78 -14.64
CA ARG A 494 -18.77 -1.43 -15.62
C ARG A 494 -19.37 -1.39 -17.02
N GLU A 495 -20.64 -1.77 -17.15
CA GLU A 495 -21.37 -1.74 -18.42
C GLU A 495 -21.43 -0.32 -18.99
N SER A 496 -21.67 0.70 -18.16
CA SER A 496 -21.65 2.11 -18.60
C SER A 496 -20.30 2.56 -19.16
N PHE A 497 -19.18 2.18 -18.53
CA PHE A 497 -17.84 2.48 -19.06
C PHE A 497 -17.55 1.69 -20.34
N GLN A 498 -17.98 0.43 -20.42
CA GLN A 498 -17.85 -0.38 -21.64
C GLN A 498 -18.66 0.21 -22.79
N ASP A 499 -19.91 0.60 -22.55
CA ASP A 499 -20.78 1.24 -23.55
C ASP A 499 -20.18 2.56 -24.04
N TYR A 500 -19.59 3.36 -23.15
CA TYR A 500 -18.87 4.55 -23.54
C TYR A 500 -17.72 4.24 -24.51
N MET A 501 -16.86 3.27 -24.19
CA MET A 501 -15.74 2.87 -25.06
C MET A 501 -16.22 2.28 -26.39
N CYS A 502 -17.30 1.50 -26.38
CA CYS A 502 -17.87 0.87 -27.56
C CYS A 502 -18.71 1.82 -28.42
N SER A 503 -19.12 2.98 -27.90
CA SER A 503 -19.92 3.97 -28.63
C SER A 503 -19.21 4.51 -29.87
N GLN A 504 -17.87 4.52 -29.85
CA GLN A 504 -17.04 4.99 -30.96
C GLN A 504 -15.83 4.04 -31.15
N PRO A 505 -15.72 3.32 -32.28
CA PRO A 505 -14.60 2.40 -32.54
C PRO A 505 -13.21 3.05 -32.41
N GLN A 506 -13.10 4.36 -32.68
CA GLN A 506 -11.86 5.12 -32.56
C GLN A 506 -11.29 5.13 -31.13
N LEU A 507 -12.13 5.02 -30.09
CA LEU A 507 -11.66 4.97 -28.70
C LEU A 507 -10.91 3.68 -28.41
N ILE A 508 -11.39 2.55 -28.90
CA ILE A 508 -10.73 1.24 -28.75
C ILE A 508 -9.43 1.22 -29.56
N LYS A 509 -9.45 1.77 -30.78
CA LYS A 509 -8.22 1.91 -31.59
C LYS A 509 -7.17 2.76 -30.87
N LYS A 510 -7.56 3.91 -30.32
CA LYS A 510 -6.67 4.77 -29.53
C LYS A 510 -6.16 4.08 -28.26
N LEU A 511 -7.03 3.35 -27.55
CA LEU A 511 -6.63 2.56 -26.38
C LEU A 511 -5.53 1.55 -26.74
N LYS A 512 -5.66 0.82 -27.85
CA LYS A 512 -4.64 -0.13 -28.31
C LYS A 512 -3.28 0.55 -28.52
N GLU A 513 -3.26 1.71 -29.19
CA GLU A 513 -2.03 2.49 -29.39
C GLU A 513 -1.42 2.94 -28.06
N LEU A 514 -2.25 3.37 -27.11
CA LEU A 514 -1.81 3.78 -25.78
C LEU A 514 -1.24 2.61 -24.97
N LEU A 515 -1.86 1.44 -25.02
CA LEU A 515 -1.35 0.22 -24.36
C LEU A 515 0.02 -0.20 -24.92
N VAL A 516 0.24 -0.09 -26.24
CA VAL A 516 1.55 -0.36 -26.86
C VAL A 516 2.60 0.65 -26.38
N LYS A 517 2.25 1.95 -26.35
CA LYS A 517 3.15 3.00 -25.84
C LYS A 517 3.51 2.80 -24.37
N GLN A 518 2.52 2.49 -23.53
CA GLN A 518 2.73 2.24 -22.12
C GLN A 518 3.63 1.02 -21.90
N ARG A 519 3.39 -0.08 -22.63
CA ARG A 519 4.24 -1.27 -22.58
C ARG A 519 5.69 -0.93 -22.90
N ALA A 520 5.93 -0.18 -23.97
CA ALA A 520 7.28 0.24 -24.34
C ALA A 520 7.94 1.09 -23.24
N SER A 521 7.19 2.00 -22.63
CA SER A 521 7.69 2.86 -21.53
C SER A 521 8.01 2.07 -20.26
N LEU A 522 7.23 1.04 -19.92
CA LEU A 522 7.45 0.24 -18.72
C LEU A 522 8.55 -0.82 -18.90
N CYS A 523 8.76 -1.33 -20.12
CA CYS A 523 9.84 -2.27 -20.41
C CYS A 523 11.23 -1.61 -20.53
N SER A 524 11.29 -0.28 -20.70
CA SER A 524 12.52 0.50 -20.84
C SER A 524 13.02 1.12 -19.53
N ALA A 525 12.23 1.01 -18.45
CA ALA A 525 12.58 1.40 -17.09
C ALA A 525 13.10 0.21 -16.28
#